data_AF-A0A2R6FWI2-F1
#
_entry.id   AF-A0A2R6FWI2-F1
#
_cell.length_a   1.000
_cell.length_b   1.000
_cell.length_c   1.000
_cell.angle_alpha   90.00
_cell.angle_beta   90.00
_cell.angle_gamma   90.00
#
_symmetry.space_group_name_H-M   'P 1'
#
loop_
_entity.id
_entity.type
_entity.pdbx_description
1 polymer ?
#
loop_
_entity_poly.entity_id
_entity_poly.type
_entity_poly.pdbx_seq_one_letter_code
_entity_poly.pdbx_strand_id
1 'polypeptide(L)' 'MTLADREWRLIREEARAGPLQMALDEVAARAAAEGVCTARVYRWEPGTLSLGYHQDPRTVDWEFCEREG' A
#
# COMPACT_ATOMS: atom_id res chain seq x y z
N MET A 1 -9.70 19.71 -16.33
CA MET A 1 -8.57 18.78 -16.19
C MET A 1 -9.09 17.41 -15.86
N THR A 2 -8.75 16.44 -16.69
CA THR A 2 -8.97 15.01 -16.46
C THR A 2 -7.78 14.41 -15.70
N LEU A 3 -7.83 13.14 -15.34
CA LEU A 3 -6.68 12.43 -14.76
C LEU A 3 -5.48 12.38 -15.72
N ALA A 4 -5.71 12.37 -17.03
CA ALA A 4 -4.66 12.34 -18.04
C ALA A 4 -3.88 13.66 -18.15
N ASP A 5 -4.48 14.77 -17.71
CA ASP A 5 -3.86 16.11 -17.78
C ASP A 5 -3.00 16.44 -16.54
N ARG A 6 -2.88 15.51 -15.58
CA ARG A 6 -2.13 15.73 -14.34
C ARG A 6 -0.69 15.28 -14.46
N GLU A 7 0.17 15.91 -13.68
CA GLU A 7 1.53 15.41 -13.45
C GLU A 7 1.48 14.19 -12.53
N TRP A 8 2.14 13.11 -12.94
CA TRP A 8 2.19 11.85 -12.21
C TRP A 8 3.62 11.51 -11.84
N ARG A 9 3.83 11.19 -10.56
CA ARG A 9 5.03 10.52 -10.08
C ARG A 9 4.84 9.01 -10.24
N LEU A 10 5.69 8.37 -11.03
CA LEU A 10 5.75 6.90 -11.11
C LEU A 10 6.85 6.38 -10.21
N ILE A 11 6.50 5.51 -9.26
CA ILE A 11 7.45 4.71 -8.48
C ILE A 11 7.39 3.29 -9.04
N ARG A 12 8.54 2.81 -9.53
CA ARG A 12 8.67 1.47 -10.11
C ARG A 12 8.57 0.40 -9.03
N GLU A 13 8.39 -0.84 -9.47
CA GLU A 13 8.27 -1.98 -8.58
C GLU A 13 9.48 -2.11 -7.64
N GLU A 14 9.19 -2.17 -6.34
CA GLU A 14 10.15 -2.49 -5.29
C GLU A 14 9.49 -3.40 -4.25
N ALA A 15 10.30 -4.27 -3.64
CA ALA A 15 9.88 -5.16 -2.56
C ALA A 15 10.28 -4.56 -1.21
N ARG A 16 9.30 -4.33 -0.32
CA ARG A 16 9.52 -3.73 1.00
C ARG A 16 8.57 -4.33 2.04
N ALA A 17 8.92 -4.16 3.31
CA ALA A 17 8.09 -4.59 4.44
C ALA A 17 6.74 -3.86 4.46
N GLY A 18 5.72 -4.55 4.96
CA GLY A 18 4.35 -4.07 4.85
C GLY A 18 4.03 -2.74 5.53
N PRO A 19 4.46 -2.49 6.77
CA PRO A 19 4.27 -1.18 7.39
C PRO A 19 4.85 -0.03 6.57
N LEU A 20 5.98 -0.25 5.88
CA LEU A 20 6.58 0.76 5.03
C LEU A 20 5.75 1.00 3.76
N GLN A 21 5.19 -0.05 3.13
CA GLN A 21 4.32 0.13 1.98
C GLN A 21 3.07 0.95 2.33
N MET A 22 2.45 0.65 3.48
CA MET A 22 1.29 1.40 3.98
C MET A 22 1.61 2.86 4.30
N ALA A 23 2.75 3.12 4.94
CA ALA A 23 3.21 4.48 5.20
C ALA A 23 3.45 5.28 3.90
N LEU A 24 4.03 4.65 2.88
CA LEU A 24 4.25 5.28 1.59
C LEU A 24 2.94 5.56 0.84
N ASP A 25 1.92 4.70 1.00
CA ASP A 25 0.58 4.93 0.44
C ASP A 25 -0.12 6.12 1.14
N GLU A 26 0.04 6.26 2.45
CA GLU A 26 -0.47 7.43 3.21
C GLU A 26 0.21 8.73 2.77
N VAL A 27 1.53 8.72 2.59
CA VAL A 27 2.29 9.87 2.07
C VAL A 27 1.85 10.21 0.64
N ALA A 28 1.64 9.21 -0.22
CA ALA A 28 1.15 9.43 -1.58
C ALA A 28 -0.24 10.07 -1.59
N ALA A 29 -1.14 9.62 -0.69
CA ALA A 29 -2.48 10.20 -0.56
C ALA A 29 -2.42 11.67 -0.09
N ARG A 30 -1.55 11.99 0.87
CA ARG A 30 -1.33 13.38 1.32
C ARG A 30 -0.74 14.25 0.22
N ALA A 31 0.27 13.76 -0.49
CA ALA A 31 0.88 14.48 -1.62
C ALA A 31 -0.12 14.73 -2.76
N ALA A 32 -1.06 13.81 -2.99
CA ALA A 32 -2.12 13.99 -3.98
C ALA A 32 -3.07 15.15 -3.61
N ALA A 33 -3.35 15.36 -2.32
CA ALA A 33 -4.12 16.53 -1.84
C ALA A 33 -3.37 17.86 -2.09
N GLU A 34 -2.05 17.81 -2.18
CA GLU A 34 -1.17 18.95 -2.52
C GLU A 34 -0.90 19.06 -4.04
N GLY A 35 -1.49 18.18 -4.87
CA GLY A 35 -1.42 18.22 -6.32
C GLY A 35 -0.45 17.23 -6.97
N VAL A 36 0.34 16.48 -6.20
CA VAL A 36 1.28 15.48 -6.71
C VAL A 36 0.66 14.09 -6.69
N CYS A 37 0.10 13.66 -7.82
CA CYS A 37 -0.47 12.32 -7.96
C CYS A 37 0.65 11.29 -8.09
N THR A 38 0.54 10.15 -7.39
CA THR A 38 1.56 9.08 -7.44
C THR A 38 0.94 7.75 -7.90
N ALA A 39 1.56 7.11 -8.88
CA ALA A 39 1.30 5.74 -9.26
C ALA A 39 2.46 4.85 -8.78
N ARG A 40 2.13 3.73 -8.16
CA ARG A 40 3.10 2.85 -7.50
C ARG A 40 2.79 1.40 -7.86
N VAL A 41 3.83 0.64 -8.17
CA VAL A 41 3.77 -0.82 -8.23
C VAL A 41 4.69 -1.33 -7.13
N TYR A 42 4.29 -2.36 -6.40
CA TYR A 42 5.13 -2.86 -5.31
C TYR A 42 4.84 -4.31 -4.94
N ARG A 43 5.82 -4.93 -4.28
CA ARG A 43 5.70 -6.24 -3.65
C ARG A 43 5.88 -6.11 -2.14
N TRP A 44 5.34 -7.07 -1.41
CA TRP A 44 5.52 -7.22 0.02
C TRP A 44 6.64 -8.21 0.27
N GLU A 45 7.63 -7.83 1.06
CA GLU A 45 8.71 -8.71 1.51
C GLU A 45 8.98 -8.45 3.01
N PRO A 46 8.67 -9.39 3.91
CA PRO A 46 8.07 -10.70 3.64
C PRO A 46 6.61 -10.59 3.12
N GLY A 47 6.06 -11.72 2.65
CA GLY A 47 4.64 -11.82 2.31
C GLY A 47 3.79 -11.28 3.46
N THR A 48 2.90 -10.33 3.16
CA THR A 48 2.15 -9.58 4.19
C THR A 48 0.65 -9.72 3.95
N LEU A 49 -0.08 -10.10 5.00
CA LEU A 49 -1.53 -9.97 5.04
C LEU A 49 -1.88 -8.52 5.38
N SER A 50 -2.63 -7.86 4.49
CA SER A 50 -3.26 -6.57 4.78
C SER A 50 -4.76 -6.75 4.99
N LEU A 51 -5.33 -5.94 5.88
CA LEU A 51 -6.77 -5.94 6.16
C LEU A 51 -7.40 -4.67 5.60
N GLY A 52 -8.56 -4.83 4.97
CA GLY A 52 -9.40 -3.68 4.64
C GLY A 52 -9.79 -2.92 5.91
N TYR A 53 -9.95 -1.60 5.83
CA TYR A 53 -10.23 -0.75 6.99
C TYR A 53 -11.44 -1.21 7.83
N HIS A 54 -12.47 -1.76 7.19
CA HIS A 54 -13.67 -2.29 7.85
C HIS A 54 -13.71 -3.83 7.89
N GLN A 55 -12.60 -4.51 7.59
CA GLN A 55 -12.56 -5.97 7.66
C GLN A 55 -12.46 -6.41 9.12
N ASP A 56 -13.28 -7.38 9.51
CA ASP A 56 -13.23 -7.97 10.85
C ASP A 56 -11.92 -8.79 11.00
N PRO A 57 -11.03 -8.44 11.93
CA PRO A 57 -9.78 -9.17 12.16
C PRO A 57 -10.01 -10.64 12.51
N ARG A 58 -11.19 -11.02 13.01
CA ARG A 58 -11.52 -12.40 13.35
C ARG A 58 -11.72 -13.30 12.12
N THR A 59 -11.78 -12.74 10.91
CA THR A 59 -11.82 -13.54 9.68
C THR A 59 -10.45 -14.08 9.28
N VAL A 60 -9.40 -13.70 10.00
CA VAL A 60 -8.01 -14.12 9.74
C VAL A 60 -7.72 -15.39 10.52
N ASP A 61 -7.05 -16.35 9.87
CA ASP A 61 -6.42 -17.48 10.54
C ASP A 61 -5.08 -17.03 11.15
N TRP A 62 -5.15 -16.49 12.37
CA TRP A 62 -3.97 -15.96 13.06
C TRP A 62 -2.97 -17.06 13.43
N GLU A 63 -3.44 -18.26 13.77
CA GLU A 63 -2.56 -19.40 14.08
C GLU A 63 -1.76 -19.84 12.84
N PHE A 64 -2.36 -19.79 11.65
CA PHE A 64 -1.62 -20.00 10.40
C PHE A 64 -0.58 -18.90 10.17
N CYS A 65 -0.96 -17.63 10.33
CA CYS A 65 -0.03 -16.50 10.15
C CYS A 65 1.15 -16.55 11.12
N GLU A 66 0.94 -16.94 12.38
CA GLU A 66 2.01 -17.08 13.38
C GLU A 66 2.96 -18.25 13.06
N ARG A 67 2.46 -19.31 12.44
CA ARG A 67 3.25 -20.51 12.11
C ARG A 67 4.04 -20.38 10.80
N GLU A 68 3.44 -19.78 9.78
CA GLU A 68 3.98 -19.73 8.41
C GLU A 68 4.60 -18.37 8.03
N GLY A 69 4.50 -17.39 8.93
CA GLY A 69 4.98 -16.01 8.76
C GLY A 69 6.46 -15.82 9.00
#